data_AF-A0A842W251-F1
#
_entry.id   AF-A0A842W251-F1
#
_cell.length_a   1.000
_cell.length_b   1.000
_cell.length_c   1.000
_cell.angle_alpha   90.00
_cell.angle_beta   90.00
_cell.angle_gamma   90.00
#
_symmetry.space_group_name_H-M   'P 1'
#
loop_
_entity.id
_entity.type
_entity.pdbx_description
1 polymer ?
#
loop_
_entity_poly.entity_id
_entity_poly.type
_entity_poly.pdbx_seq_one_letter_code
_entity_poly.pdbx_strand_id
1 'polypeptide(L)'
;MQKILIDTNFFLIPAQFNLDIFAEIHRIMDEKYEIYTLDKVLDEIKSLIKDPKQKQKDKKAAKLGLQLLKAKKVKIIKTTSKKPVDDIIADLKGYIIATQDMALKRRIKSKKIVLRQKNRLMLV
;
A
#
# COMPACT_ATOMS: atom_id res chain seq x y z
N MET A 1 14.93 -3.52 -12.65
CA MET A 1 14.61 -3.30 -11.23
C MET A 1 13.20 -2.73 -11.16
N GLN A 2 12.28 -3.47 -10.56
CA GLN A 2 10.86 -3.10 -10.48
C GLN A 2 10.62 -2.06 -9.38
N LYS A 3 9.55 -1.28 -9.51
CA LYS A 3 9.11 -0.34 -8.48
C LYS A 3 7.70 -0.71 -8.05
N ILE A 4 7.49 -0.90 -6.76
CA ILE A 4 6.18 -1.25 -6.20
C ILE A 4 5.68 -0.05 -5.42
N LEU A 5 4.49 0.46 -5.75
CA LEU A 5 3.81 1.49 -4.98
C LEU A 5 2.74 0.84 -4.11
N ILE A 6 2.89 0.96 -2.79
CA ILE A 6 1.92 0.48 -1.81
C ILE A 6 0.97 1.61 -1.43
N ASP A 7 -0.33 1.34 -1.54
CA ASP A 7 -1.41 2.23 -1.14
C ASP A 7 -1.77 2.05 0.37
N THR A 8 -2.43 3.04 0.99
CA THR A 8 -2.75 3.10 2.43
C THR A 8 -3.40 1.82 2.93
N ASN A 9 -4.45 1.37 2.25
CA ASN A 9 -5.24 0.21 2.67
C ASN A 9 -4.42 -1.09 2.68
N PHE A 10 -3.36 -1.16 1.88
CA PHE A 10 -2.51 -2.34 1.82
C PHE A 10 -1.66 -2.51 3.09
N PHE A 11 -1.25 -1.40 3.72
CA PHE A 11 -0.50 -1.45 4.98
C PHE A 11 -1.33 -1.94 6.17
N LEU A 12 -2.65 -2.01 6.04
CA LEU A 12 -3.57 -2.52 7.07
C LEU A 12 -3.77 -4.04 6.98
N ILE A 13 -3.47 -4.65 5.83
CA ILE A 13 -3.61 -6.09 5.58
C ILE A 13 -2.94 -6.96 6.64
N PRO A 14 -1.70 -6.66 7.11
CA PRO A 14 -1.03 -7.50 8.10
C PRO A 14 -1.82 -7.67 9.39
N ALA A 15 -2.43 -6.60 9.90
CA ALA A 15 -3.24 -6.67 11.11
C ALA A 15 -4.64 -7.26 10.86
N GLN A 16 -5.21 -7.06 9.67
CA GLN A 16 -6.56 -7.52 9.35
C GLN A 16 -6.63 -9.02 9.04
N PHE A 17 -5.59 -9.54 8.38
CA PHE A 17 -5.59 -10.91 7.82
C PHE A 17 -4.42 -11.76 8.32
N ASN A 18 -3.63 -11.26 9.27
CA ASN A 18 -2.45 -11.94 9.79
C ASN A 18 -1.49 -12.39 8.66
N LEU A 19 -1.22 -11.48 7.72
CA LEU A 19 -0.45 -11.76 6.50
C LEU A 19 0.74 -10.80 6.38
N ASP A 20 1.97 -11.34 6.32
CA ASP A 20 3.14 -10.52 6.02
C ASP A 20 3.18 -10.15 4.53
N ILE A 21 2.69 -8.95 4.22
CA ILE A 21 2.65 -8.45 2.84
C ILE A 21 4.04 -8.31 2.22
N PHE A 22 5.10 -8.11 3.00
CA PHE A 22 6.46 -7.96 2.46
C PHE A 22 7.05 -9.32 2.10
N ALA A 23 6.82 -10.33 2.93
CA ALA A 23 7.17 -11.71 2.60
C ALA A 23 6.39 -12.20 1.36
N GLU A 24 5.10 -11.88 1.28
CA GLU A 24 4.28 -12.23 0.12
C GLU A 24 4.69 -11.48 -1.16
N ILE A 25 5.05 -10.19 -1.07
CA ILE A 25 5.63 -9.45 -2.20
C ILE A 25 6.93 -10.13 -2.63
N HIS A 26 7.80 -10.51 -1.70
CA HIS A 26 9.04 -11.20 -2.03
C HIS A 26 8.78 -12.54 -2.73
N ARG A 27 7.76 -13.29 -2.27
CA ARG A 27 7.36 -14.58 -2.87
C ARG A 27 6.88 -14.47 -4.31
N ILE A 28 6.18 -13.38 -4.66
CA ILE A 28 5.60 -13.20 -6.02
C ILE A 28 6.48 -12.42 -6.98
N MET A 29 7.59 -11.86 -6.51
CA MET A 29 8.48 -11.02 -7.31
C MET A 29 9.75 -11.78 -7.66
N ASP A 30 9.90 -12.16 -8.92
CA ASP A 30 11.10 -12.87 -9.41
C ASP A 30 12.30 -11.93 -9.63
N GLU A 31 12.04 -10.63 -9.82
CA GLU A 31 13.05 -9.62 -10.10
C GLU A 31 13.34 -8.74 -8.86
N LYS A 32 14.55 -8.15 -8.81
CA LYS A 32 14.88 -7.12 -7.81
C LYS A 32 13.90 -5.95 -7.89
N TYR A 33 13.42 -5.51 -6.73
CA TYR A 33 12.44 -4.43 -6.62
C TYR A 33 12.77 -3.45 -5.49
N GLU A 34 12.14 -2.27 -5.58
CA GLU A 34 12.10 -1.29 -4.50
C GLU A 34 10.64 -0.96 -4.16
N ILE A 35 10.38 -0.71 -2.87
CA ILE A 35 9.04 -0.41 -2.37
C ILE A 35 8.93 1.08 -2.08
N TYR A 36 7.85 1.67 -2.56
CA TYR A 36 7.50 3.07 -2.42
C TYR A 36 6.09 3.23 -1.84
N THR A 37 5.83 4.40 -1.26
CA THR A 37 4.48 4.91 -1.00
C THR A 37 4.47 6.42 -1.24
N LEU A 38 3.29 7.02 -1.30
CA LEU A 38 3.13 8.48 -1.34
C LEU A 38 3.21 9.07 0.08
N ASP A 39 3.63 10.32 0.19
CA ASP A 39 3.56 11.10 1.44
C ASP A 39 2.12 11.25 1.96
N LYS A 40 1.14 11.47 1.08
CA LYS A 40 -0.29 11.56 1.44
C LYS A 40 -0.80 10.30 2.17
N VAL A 41 -0.30 9.11 1.79
CA VAL A 41 -0.60 7.83 2.46
C VAL A 41 -0.12 7.83 3.92
N LEU A 42 1.05 8.42 4.21
CA LEU A 42 1.52 8.54 5.59
C LEU A 42 0.61 9.41 6.43
N ASP A 43 0.09 10.49 5.85
CA ASP A 43 -0.78 11.42 6.55
C ASP A 43 -2.16 10.79 6.81
N GLU A 44 -2.69 9.99 5.89
CA GLU A 44 -3.88 9.18 6.10
C GLU A 44 -3.70 8.16 7.24
N ILE A 45 -2.60 7.39 7.25
CA ILE A 45 -2.31 6.43 8.32
C ILE A 45 -2.22 7.15 9.68
N LYS A 46 -1.55 8.30 9.76
CA LYS A 46 -1.46 9.09 10.99
C LYS A 46 -2.83 9.62 11.42
N SER A 47 -3.67 10.00 10.47
CA SER A 47 -5.02 10.51 10.74
C SER A 47 -5.90 9.40 11.31
N LEU A 48 -5.86 8.18 10.75
CA LEU A 48 -6.54 7.00 11.28
C LEU A 48 -6.15 6.68 12.72
N ILE A 49 -4.87 6.88 13.07
CA ILE A 49 -4.37 6.65 14.43
C ILE A 49 -4.93 7.68 15.42
N LYS A 50 -5.04 8.95 14.99
CA LYS A 50 -5.43 10.07 15.84
C LYS A 50 -6.95 10.25 15.95
N ASP A 51 -7.72 9.79 14.96
CA ASP A 51 -9.17 10.00 14.94
C ASP A 51 -9.86 9.35 16.15
N PRO A 52 -10.50 10.13 17.05
CA PRO A 52 -11.18 9.58 18.21
C PRO A 52 -12.35 8.64 17.86
N LYS A 53 -12.97 8.80 16.69
CA LYS A 53 -14.10 7.98 16.22
C LYS A 53 -13.65 6.61 15.69
N GLN A 54 -12.36 6.43 15.39
CA GLN A 54 -11.85 5.18 14.83
C GLN A 54 -11.80 4.07 15.89
N LYS A 55 -12.24 2.86 15.52
CA LYS A 55 -12.20 1.69 16.41
C LYS A 55 -10.77 1.35 16.81
N GLN A 56 -10.57 0.91 18.05
CA GLN A 56 -9.24 0.60 18.59
C GLN A 56 -8.47 -0.43 17.74
N LYS A 57 -9.17 -1.41 17.15
CA LYS A 57 -8.57 -2.41 16.25
C LYS A 57 -7.94 -1.78 15.01
N ASP A 58 -8.60 -0.78 14.41
CA ASP A 58 -8.14 -0.14 13.19
C ASP A 58 -6.97 0.81 13.51
N LYS A 59 -7.00 1.46 14.68
CA LYS A 59 -5.85 2.23 15.19
C LYS A 59 -4.61 1.34 15.37
N LYS A 60 -4.78 0.14 15.94
CA LYS A 60 -3.69 -0.84 16.08
C LYS A 60 -3.16 -1.27 14.71
N ALA A 61 -4.04 -1.53 13.75
CA ALA A 61 -3.65 -1.86 12.38
C ALA A 61 -2.84 -0.74 11.71
N ALA A 62 -3.30 0.51 11.82
CA ALA A 62 -2.60 1.66 11.26
C ALA A 62 -1.23 1.89 11.93
N LYS A 63 -1.12 1.70 13.26
CA LYS A 63 0.16 1.76 13.99
C LYS A 63 1.14 0.69 13.48
N LEU A 64 0.67 -0.54 13.30
CA LEU A 64 1.49 -1.62 12.75
C LEU A 64 1.96 -1.28 11.32
N GLY A 65 1.05 -0.80 10.46
CA GLY A 65 1.38 -0.38 9.10
C GLY A 65 2.49 0.69 9.09
N LEU A 66 2.41 1.68 9.96
CA LEU A 66 3.43 2.72 10.09
C LEU A 66 4.78 2.18 10.58
N GLN A 67 4.77 1.23 11.52
CA GLN A 67 5.99 0.56 11.99
C GLN A 67 6.64 -0.26 10.88
N LEU A 68 5.85 -1.02 10.13
CA LEU A 68 6.33 -1.83 9.01
C LEU A 68 6.94 -0.99 7.90
N LEU A 69 6.29 0.12 7.54
CA LEU A 69 6.80 1.07 6.56
C LEU A 69 8.21 1.57 6.93
N LYS A 70 8.43 1.92 8.21
CA LYS A 70 9.74 2.34 8.72
C LYS A 70 10.74 1.18 8.74
N ALA A 71 10.36 0.04 9.29
CA ALA A 71 11.23 -1.12 9.45
C ALA A 71 11.71 -1.68 8.10
N LYS A 72 10.84 -1.65 7.08
CA LYS A 72 11.12 -2.13 5.72
C LYS A 72 11.72 -1.04 4.82
N LYS A 73 12.05 0.13 5.37
CA LYS A 73 12.69 1.27 4.67
C LYS A 73 11.96 1.64 3.37
N VAL A 74 10.62 1.65 3.41
CA VAL A 74 9.80 2.04 2.26
C VAL A 74 10.11 3.48 1.88
N LYS A 75 10.37 3.72 0.60
CA LYS A 75 10.71 5.05 0.07
C LYS A 75 9.45 5.91 -0.06
N ILE A 76 9.56 7.18 0.29
CA ILE A 76 8.44 8.13 0.21
C ILE A 76 8.59 8.98 -1.04
N ILE A 77 7.56 8.97 -1.88
CA ILE A 77 7.43 9.89 -3.02
C ILE A 77 6.64 11.10 -2.53
N LYS A 78 7.25 12.29 -2.62
CA LYS A 78 6.58 13.54 -2.30
C LYS A 78 5.58 13.90 -3.38
N THR A 79 4.36 14.24 -2.98
CA THR A 79 3.27 14.57 -3.90
C THR A 79 3.07 16.08 -3.95
N THR A 80 3.41 16.71 -5.08
CA THR A 80 3.18 18.15 -5.29
C THR A 80 1.84 18.46 -5.95
N SER A 81 1.16 17.44 -6.47
CA SER A 81 -0.10 17.59 -7.20
C SER A 81 -1.30 17.80 -6.27
N LYS A 82 -2.18 18.72 -6.67
CA LYS A 82 -3.50 18.95 -6.04
C LYS A 82 -4.54 17.90 -6.46
N LYS A 83 -4.23 17.00 -7.40
CA LYS A 83 -5.12 15.92 -7.81
C LYS A 83 -5.44 14.98 -6.63
N PRO A 84 -6.60 14.30 -6.67
CA PRO A 84 -6.90 13.15 -5.82
C PRO A 84 -5.78 12.11 -5.84
N VAL A 85 -5.56 11.42 -4.72
CA VAL A 85 -4.50 10.40 -4.58
C VAL A 85 -4.65 9.29 -5.63
N ASP A 86 -5.87 8.79 -5.80
CA ASP A 86 -6.19 7.74 -6.77
C ASP A 86 -5.87 8.15 -8.21
N ASP A 87 -6.08 9.42 -8.57
CA ASP A 87 -5.74 9.93 -9.90
C ASP A 87 -4.23 9.94 -10.11
N ILE A 88 -3.48 10.34 -9.08
CA ILE A 88 -2.02 10.36 -9.10
C ILE A 88 -1.48 8.93 -9.24
N ILE A 89 -2.04 7.98 -8.49
CA ILE A 89 -1.65 6.57 -8.55
C ILE A 89 -2.00 5.97 -9.93
N ALA A 90 -3.18 6.27 -10.47
CA ALA A 90 -3.61 5.76 -11.78
C ALA A 90 -2.74 6.28 -12.93
N ASP A 91 -2.26 7.53 -12.83
CA ASP A 91 -1.40 8.17 -13.83
C ASP A 91 0.10 7.74 -13.70
N LEU A 92 0.46 7.04 -12.62
CA LEU A 92 1.85 6.73 -12.27
C LEU A 92 2.42 5.61 -13.16
N LYS A 93 3.38 5.95 -14.03
CA LYS A 93 4.00 5.02 -14.97
C LYS A 93 5.24 4.32 -14.39
N GLY A 94 5.44 3.06 -14.76
CA GLY A 94 6.61 2.27 -14.36
C GLY A 94 6.55 1.71 -12.93
N TYR A 95 5.37 1.71 -12.31
CA TYR A 95 5.13 1.11 -11.00
C TYR A 95 4.14 -0.04 -11.10
N ILE A 96 4.42 -1.07 -10.31
CA ILE A 96 3.46 -2.11 -9.94
C ILE A 96 2.66 -1.57 -8.76
N ILE A 97 1.34 -1.52 -8.88
CA ILE A 97 0.50 -0.90 -7.85
C ILE A 97 -0.10 -1.96 -6.92
N ALA A 98 0.18 -1.87 -5.62
CA ALA A 98 -0.42 -2.71 -4.60
C ALA A 98 -1.59 -1.95 -3.94
N THR A 99 -2.82 -2.29 -4.35
CA THR A 99 -4.05 -1.68 -3.81
C THR A 99 -5.16 -2.72 -3.62
N GLN A 100 -6.11 -2.46 -2.71
CA GLN A 100 -7.37 -3.21 -2.61
C GLN A 100 -8.56 -2.49 -3.25
N ASP A 101 -8.43 -1.23 -3.62
CA ASP A 101 -9.55 -0.45 -4.13
C ASP A 101 -9.99 -0.95 -5.53
N MET A 102 -11.28 -1.27 -5.67
CA MET A 102 -11.83 -1.79 -6.92
C MET A 102 -11.88 -0.73 -8.03
N ALA A 103 -12.18 0.52 -7.70
CA ALA A 103 -12.22 1.61 -8.67
C ALA A 103 -10.81 1.91 -9.18
N LEU A 104 -9.82 1.97 -8.30
CA LEU A 104 -8.42 2.17 -8.67
C LEU A 104 -7.89 1.00 -9.51
N LYS A 105 -8.20 -0.25 -9.14
CA LYS A 105 -7.82 -1.44 -9.95
C LYS A 105 -8.37 -1.40 -11.38
N ARG A 106 -9.56 -0.84 -11.60
CA ARG A 106 -10.15 -0.69 -12.94
C ARG A 106 -9.46 0.39 -13.76
N ARG A 107 -8.91 1.41 -13.11
CA ARG A 107 -8.22 2.54 -13.75
C ARG A 107 -6.75 2.24 -14.08
N ILE A 108 -6.10 1.43 -13.25
CA ILE A 108 -4.70 1.02 -13.45
C ILE A 108 -4.58 0.08 -14.65
N LYS A 109 -3.76 0.48 -15.62
CA LYS A 109 -3.39 -0.33 -16.79
C LYS A 109 -2.07 -1.09 -16.63
N SER A 110 -1.28 -0.78 -15.60
CA SER A 110 -0.04 -1.49 -15.29
C SER A 110 -0.28 -2.78 -14.49
N LYS A 111 0.80 -3.54 -14.25
CA LYS A 111 0.81 -4.67 -13.32
C LYS A 111 0.35 -4.23 -11.92
N LYS A 112 -0.37 -5.11 -11.23
CA LYS A 112 -1.00 -4.83 -9.93
C LYS A 112 -0.71 -5.97 -8.96
N ILE A 113 -0.55 -5.64 -7.69
CA ILE A 113 -0.51 -6.64 -6.61
C ILE A 113 -1.83 -6.59 -5.86
N VAL A 114 -2.48 -7.75 -5.72
CA VAL A 114 -3.80 -7.86 -5.10
C VAL A 114 -3.82 -8.97 -4.05
N LEU A 115 -4.63 -8.79 -3.01
CA LEU A 115 -4.91 -9.81 -2.00
C LEU A 115 -5.97 -10.75 -2.58
N ARG A 116 -5.68 -12.04 -2.60
CA ARG A 116 -6.61 -13.10 -2.99
C ARG A 116 -6.93 -13.96 -1.78
N GLN A 117 -8.21 -14.35 -1.66
CA GLN A 117 -8.70 -15.27 -0.62
C GLN A 117 -8.38 -14.81 0.82
N LYS A 118 -8.05 -13.52 1.02
CA LYS A 118 -7.64 -12.96 2.31
C LYS A 118 -6.42 -13.64 2.95
N ASN A 119 -5.59 -14.33 2.18
CA ASN A 119 -4.46 -15.09 2.71
C ASN A 119 -3.20 -15.10 1.85
N ARG A 120 -3.24 -14.55 0.63
CA ARG A 120 -2.06 -14.50 -0.26
C ARG A 120 -2.10 -13.32 -1.21
N LEU A 121 -0.94 -12.88 -1.67
CA LEU A 121 -0.82 -11.89 -2.74
C LEU A 121 -0.64 -12.56 -4.11
N MET A 122 -1.10 -11.87 -5.14
CA MET A 122 -0.83 -12.21 -6.53
C MET A 122 -0.46 -10.98 -7.34
N LEU A 123 0.46 -11.17 -8.28
CA LEU A 123 0.75 -10.23 -9.34
C LEU A 123 -0.21 -10.49 -10.51
N VAL A 124 -0.92 -9.45 -10.94
CA VAL A 124 -1.93 -9.47 -12.02
C VAL A 124 -1.73 -8.35 -13.02
#